data_AF-A0A7R9W3F3-F1
#
_entry.id   AF-A0A7R9W3F3-F1
#
_cell.length_a   1.000
_cell.length_b   1.000
_cell.length_c   1.000
_cell.angle_alpha   90.00
_cell.angle_beta   90.00
_cell.angle_gamma   90.00
#
_symmetry.space_group_name_H-M   'P 1'
#
loop_
_entity.id
_entity.type
_entity.pdbx_description
1 polymer ?
#
loop_
_entity_poly.entity_id
_entity_poly.type
_entity_poly.pdbx_seq_one_letter_code
_entity_poly.pdbx_strand_id
1 'polypeptide(L)'
;LDVSSSAGDDKSGDDAAAAPAVLPKATTTDDDDEDVLPPVVTRFPPEPNGYLHLGHAKAVCFNFAVPRMFPGGQVHMRLDDTNPSKEEMEYVESILEDVRWVQRGLYDDGSSVEGEGDEKTSGEDEGNGGGGEPWYGPVRHTSDYFPLIHECAISLIKSG
;
A
#
# COMPACT_ATOMS: atom_id res chain seq x y z
N LEU A 1 -28.60 35.53 42.27
CA LEU A 1 -28.28 35.14 43.65
C LEU A 1 -28.01 33.64 43.62
N ASP A 2 -26.91 33.27 42.98
CA ASP A 2 -25.61 32.98 43.61
C ASP A 2 -25.62 31.58 44.24
N VAL A 3 -24.96 30.64 43.54
CA VAL A 3 -24.39 29.43 44.13
C VAL A 3 -23.04 29.23 43.45
N SER A 4 -22.03 29.93 43.96
CA SER A 4 -20.63 29.63 43.70
C SER A 4 -20.24 28.29 44.32
N SER A 5 -19.91 27.29 43.49
CA SER A 5 -19.14 26.11 43.90
C SER A 5 -17.70 26.24 43.37
N SER A 6 -16.74 26.15 44.28
CA SER A 6 -15.30 26.26 44.05
C SER A 6 -14.64 24.96 43.58
N ALA A 7 -13.43 25.12 43.04
CA ALA A 7 -12.35 24.15 42.83
C ALA A 7 -12.50 23.25 41.58
N GLY A 8 -11.69 23.48 40.54
CA GLY A 8 -10.42 22.76 40.28
C GLY A 8 -10.72 21.78 39.14
N ASP A 9 -9.98 21.63 38.05
CA ASP A 9 -8.54 21.56 37.85
C ASP A 9 -8.31 21.80 36.34
N ASP A 10 -7.31 22.60 36.01
CA ASP A 10 -6.91 22.91 34.65
C ASP A 10 -6.02 21.77 34.13
N LYS A 11 -6.51 20.95 33.19
CA LYS A 11 -5.68 20.01 32.43
C LYS A 11 -6.07 20.01 30.96
N SER A 12 -5.39 20.87 30.21
CA SER A 12 -5.13 20.69 28.80
C SER A 12 -4.40 19.35 28.58
N GLY A 13 -5.11 18.38 28.02
CA GLY A 13 -4.52 17.14 27.50
C GLY A 13 -4.77 17.09 26.00
N ASP A 14 -3.79 17.55 25.22
CA ASP A 14 -3.68 17.23 23.80
C ASP A 14 -3.31 15.74 23.69
N ASP A 15 -4.29 14.86 23.76
CA ASP A 15 -4.13 13.47 23.34
C ASP A 15 -4.34 13.38 21.83
N ALA A 16 -3.42 13.99 21.08
CA ALA A 16 -3.19 13.62 19.69
C ALA A 16 -2.66 12.18 19.70
N ALA A 17 -3.55 11.23 19.42
CA ALA A 17 -3.24 9.81 19.37
C ALA A 17 -2.07 9.55 18.42
N ALA A 18 -0.87 9.42 18.97
CA ALA A 18 0.33 9.06 18.25
C ALA A 18 0.12 7.68 17.60
N ALA A 19 0.39 7.60 16.30
CA ALA A 19 0.40 6.34 15.56
C ALA A 19 1.27 5.30 16.30
N PRO A 20 0.86 4.02 16.39
CA PRO A 20 1.61 3.03 17.14
C PRO A 20 3.01 2.84 16.56
N ALA A 21 4.00 3.28 17.32
CA ALA A 21 5.42 3.17 17.03
C ALA A 21 5.88 1.71 17.19
N VAL A 22 5.65 0.86 16.19
CA VAL A 22 6.30 -0.47 16.11
C VAL A 22 6.61 -0.81 14.65
N LEU A 23 7.45 0.02 14.01
CA LEU A 23 8.28 -0.47 12.90
C LEU A 23 9.73 -0.40 13.39
N PRO A 24 10.54 -1.45 13.21
CA PRO A 24 11.92 -1.45 13.68
C PRO A 24 12.65 -0.26 13.03
N LYS A 25 13.08 0.69 13.85
CA LYS A 25 14.11 1.65 13.43
C LYS A 25 15.38 0.85 13.27
N ALA A 26 16.03 1.00 12.11
CA ALA A 26 17.32 0.41 11.82
C ALA A 26 18.26 0.57 13.02
N THR A 27 18.62 -0.54 13.65
CA THR A 27 19.64 -0.58 14.70
C THR A 27 20.98 -0.35 14.03
N THR A 28 21.57 0.82 14.25
CA THR A 28 22.93 1.15 13.84
C THR A 28 23.88 0.41 14.78
N THR A 29 24.55 -0.64 14.28
CA THR A 29 25.78 -1.16 14.86
C THR A 29 26.95 -0.40 14.26
N ASP A 30 27.90 -0.01 15.10
CA ASP A 30 29.08 0.79 14.76
C ASP A 30 30.09 -0.01 13.90
N ASP A 31 29.76 -0.24 12.63
CA ASP A 31 30.69 -0.72 11.60
C ASP A 31 30.67 0.31 10.43
N ASP A 32 31.85 0.80 10.03
CA ASP A 32 32.07 1.92 9.08
C ASP A 32 31.71 1.61 7.60
N ASP A 33 30.87 0.61 7.34
CA ASP A 33 30.14 0.44 6.08
C ASP A 33 28.68 0.75 6.44
N GLU A 34 28.10 1.86 5.96
CA GLU A 34 26.67 2.12 6.22
C GLU A 34 25.87 0.91 5.71
N ASP A 35 25.39 0.06 6.62
CA ASP A 35 24.51 -1.07 6.35
C ASP A 35 23.18 -0.51 5.86
N VAL A 36 23.13 -0.15 4.57
CA VAL A 36 21.93 0.34 3.90
C VAL A 36 20.94 -0.82 3.88
N LEU A 37 19.92 -0.75 4.73
CA LEU A 37 18.82 -1.71 4.72
C LEU A 37 18.17 -1.73 3.32
N PRO A 38 17.74 -2.90 2.84
CA PRO A 38 17.04 -3.00 1.57
C PRO A 38 15.76 -2.15 1.60
N PRO A 39 15.32 -1.63 0.44
CA PRO A 39 14.12 -0.83 0.36
C PRO A 39 12.89 -1.59 0.86
N VAL A 40 11.94 -0.86 1.43
CA VAL A 40 10.66 -1.43 1.87
C VAL A 40 9.80 -1.77 0.66
N VAL A 41 9.51 -3.06 0.45
CA VAL A 41 8.66 -3.54 -0.64
C VAL A 41 7.39 -4.18 -0.06
N THR A 42 6.22 -3.59 -0.34
CA THR A 42 4.91 -4.13 0.04
C THR A 42 4.16 -4.70 -1.16
N ARG A 43 3.02 -5.36 -0.92
CA ARG A 43 2.13 -5.80 -1.99
C ARG A 43 0.67 -5.79 -1.55
N PHE A 44 -0.23 -5.49 -2.48
CA PHE A 44 -1.66 -5.73 -2.29
C PHE A 44 -2.09 -6.88 -3.22
N PRO A 45 -2.40 -8.08 -2.66
CA PRO A 45 -2.65 -9.27 -3.46
C PRO A 45 -4.13 -9.75 -3.43
N PRO A 46 -5.11 -9.02 -3.98
CA PRO A 46 -6.50 -9.48 -3.96
C PRO A 46 -6.71 -10.65 -4.94
N GLU A 47 -7.59 -11.58 -4.57
CA GLU A 47 -8.13 -12.58 -5.50
C GLU A 47 -9.19 -11.93 -6.41
N PRO A 48 -9.13 -12.08 -7.74
CA PRO A 48 -10.09 -11.45 -8.65
C PRO A 48 -11.37 -12.28 -8.81
N ASN A 49 -12.02 -12.61 -7.68
CA ASN A 49 -13.24 -13.43 -7.62
C ASN A 49 -14.43 -12.72 -6.94
N GLY A 50 -14.32 -11.41 -6.73
CA GLY A 50 -15.36 -10.57 -6.14
C GLY A 50 -14.93 -9.11 -6.04
N TYR A 51 -15.91 -8.25 -5.74
CA TYR A 51 -15.71 -6.81 -5.52
C TYR A 51 -14.95 -6.54 -4.22
N LEU A 52 -14.14 -5.48 -4.18
CA LEU A 52 -13.52 -5.05 -2.94
C LEU A 52 -14.58 -4.49 -1.99
N HIS A 53 -14.56 -4.93 -0.74
CA HIS A 53 -15.34 -4.32 0.34
C HIS A 53 -14.47 -3.45 1.25
N LEU A 54 -15.10 -2.73 2.18
CA LEU A 54 -14.42 -1.82 3.13
C LEU A 54 -13.25 -2.45 3.90
N GLY A 55 -13.31 -3.76 4.21
CA GLY A 55 -12.18 -4.47 4.82
C GLY A 55 -10.88 -4.40 4.01
N HIS A 56 -10.96 -4.35 2.68
CA HIS A 56 -9.80 -4.20 1.80
C HIS A 56 -9.24 -2.78 1.80
N ALA A 57 -10.05 -1.77 2.06
CA ALA A 57 -9.59 -0.37 2.09
C ALA A 57 -8.43 -0.18 3.09
N LYS A 58 -8.49 -0.84 4.25
CA LYS A 58 -7.38 -0.83 5.23
C LYS A 58 -6.09 -1.41 4.63
N ALA A 59 -6.19 -2.53 3.93
CA ALA A 59 -5.04 -3.18 3.32
C ALA A 59 -4.46 -2.35 2.18
N VAL A 60 -5.31 -1.70 1.37
CA VAL A 60 -4.89 -0.73 0.36
C VAL A 60 -4.14 0.43 1.01
N CYS A 61 -4.75 1.14 1.96
CA CYS A 61 -4.09 2.27 2.61
C CYS A 61 -2.74 1.89 3.22
N PHE A 62 -2.67 0.75 3.93
CA PHE A 62 -1.43 0.31 4.55
C PHE A 62 -0.35 -0.02 3.51
N ASN A 63 -0.66 -0.87 2.51
CA ASN A 63 0.36 -1.32 1.57
C ASN A 63 0.84 -0.20 0.65
N PHE A 64 0.01 0.78 0.31
CA PHE A 64 0.40 1.90 -0.55
C PHE A 64 1.01 3.09 0.22
N ALA A 65 0.65 3.31 1.49
CA ALA A 65 1.22 4.41 2.28
C ALA A 65 2.58 4.08 2.90
N VAL A 66 2.78 2.85 3.40
CA VAL A 66 4.01 2.49 4.13
C VAL A 66 5.28 2.67 3.28
N PRO A 67 5.37 2.17 2.03
CA PRO A 67 6.60 2.33 1.25
C PRO A 67 6.96 3.78 0.94
N ARG A 68 5.97 4.69 0.86
CA ARG A 68 6.21 6.11 0.62
C ARG A 68 6.95 6.80 1.78
N MET A 69 6.96 6.18 2.96
CA MET A 69 7.69 6.68 4.13
C MET A 69 9.19 6.34 4.11
N PHE A 70 9.64 5.51 3.16
CA PHE A 70 11.02 5.02 3.11
C PHE A 70 11.68 5.32 1.76
N PRO A 71 12.96 5.72 1.74
CA PRO A 71 13.72 5.88 0.51
C PRO A 71 13.72 4.59 -0.32
N GLY A 72 13.38 4.71 -1.61
CA GLY A 72 13.32 3.58 -2.54
C GLY A 72 12.16 2.60 -2.27
N GLY A 73 11.20 2.94 -1.42
CA GLY A 73 10.09 2.05 -1.11
C GLY A 73 9.17 1.79 -2.30
N GLN A 74 8.81 0.52 -2.49
CA GLN A 74 8.01 0.03 -3.61
C GLN A 74 6.74 -0.68 -3.13
N VAL A 75 5.73 -0.68 -3.99
CA VAL A 75 4.49 -1.44 -3.80
C VAL A 75 4.18 -2.23 -5.05
N HIS A 76 3.79 -3.48 -4.88
CA HIS A 76 3.35 -4.36 -5.96
C HIS A 76 1.84 -4.57 -5.92
N MET A 77 1.14 -4.23 -7.00
CA MET A 77 -0.21 -4.71 -7.23
C MET A 77 -0.12 -6.08 -7.88
N ARG A 78 -0.65 -7.11 -7.21
CA ARG A 78 -0.64 -8.47 -7.75
C ARG A 78 -2.04 -9.05 -7.69
N LEU A 79 -2.57 -9.53 -8.80
CA LEU A 79 -3.81 -10.29 -8.79
C LEU A 79 -3.48 -11.73 -8.43
N ASP A 80 -4.11 -12.27 -7.39
CA ASP A 80 -3.90 -13.65 -6.95
C ASP A 80 -4.84 -14.59 -7.73
N ASP A 81 -4.58 -14.69 -9.03
CA ASP A 81 -5.38 -15.36 -10.05
C ASP A 81 -5.02 -16.85 -10.20
N THR A 82 -5.18 -17.59 -9.09
CA THR A 82 -4.82 -19.01 -8.99
C THR A 82 -5.99 -19.97 -9.18
N ASN A 83 -7.22 -19.47 -9.26
CA ASN A 83 -8.46 -20.21 -9.37
C ASN A 83 -9.25 -19.84 -10.64
N PRO A 84 -8.97 -20.49 -11.78
CA PRO A 84 -9.57 -20.15 -13.07
C PRO A 84 -11.10 -20.33 -13.13
N SER A 85 -11.73 -20.97 -12.14
CA SER A 85 -13.17 -21.23 -12.10
C SER A 85 -14.00 -20.12 -11.45
N LYS A 86 -13.35 -19.18 -10.75
CA LYS A 86 -14.02 -18.12 -9.98
C LYS A 86 -13.59 -16.73 -10.39
N GLU A 87 -12.71 -16.63 -11.38
CA GLU A 87 -12.07 -15.37 -11.76
C GLU A 87 -12.71 -14.82 -13.02
N GLU A 88 -13.00 -13.52 -12.98
CA GLU A 88 -13.61 -12.81 -14.10
C GLU A 88 -12.91 -11.47 -14.32
N MET A 89 -12.86 -11.04 -15.58
CA MET A 89 -12.27 -9.75 -15.96
C MET A 89 -12.99 -8.58 -15.29
N GLU A 90 -14.30 -8.70 -15.02
CA GLU A 90 -15.07 -7.68 -14.29
C GLU A 90 -14.48 -7.38 -12.90
N TYR A 91 -14.03 -8.41 -12.17
CA TYR A 91 -13.45 -8.24 -10.85
C TYR A 91 -12.06 -7.61 -10.94
N VAL A 92 -11.27 -7.97 -11.94
CA VAL A 92 -9.96 -7.36 -12.20
C VAL A 92 -10.10 -5.85 -12.41
N GLU A 93 -11.02 -5.44 -13.29
CA GLU A 93 -11.25 -4.04 -13.61
C GLU A 93 -11.74 -3.26 -12.38
N SER A 94 -12.75 -3.80 -11.69
CA SER A 94 -13.30 -3.17 -10.49
C SER A 94 -12.28 -3.05 -9.36
N ILE A 95 -11.45 -4.08 -9.11
CA ILE A 95 -10.38 -4.04 -8.11
C ILE A 95 -9.41 -2.90 -8.40
N LEU A 96 -8.97 -2.75 -9.65
CA LEU A 96 -8.02 -1.70 -10.03
C LEU A 96 -8.64 -0.31 -9.93
N GLU A 97 -9.92 -0.16 -10.28
CA GLU A 97 -10.65 1.09 -10.13
C GLU A 97 -10.79 1.49 -8.65
N ASP A 98 -11.22 0.56 -7.79
CA ASP A 98 -11.41 0.79 -6.35
C ASP A 98 -10.08 1.14 -5.66
N VAL A 99 -8.99 0.44 -5.99
CA VAL A 99 -7.66 0.74 -5.45
C VAL A 99 -7.24 2.17 -5.79
N ARG A 100 -7.43 2.60 -7.05
CA ARG A 100 -7.13 3.97 -7.48
C ARG A 100 -8.05 4.99 -6.81
N TRP A 101 -9.33 4.66 -6.65
CA TRP A 101 -10.30 5.53 -5.98
C TRP A 101 -9.94 5.77 -4.51
N VAL A 102 -9.62 4.71 -3.76
CA VAL A 102 -9.15 4.82 -2.38
C VAL A 102 -7.88 5.66 -2.28
N GLN A 103 -6.94 5.48 -3.22
CA GLN A 103 -5.69 6.24 -3.21
C GLN A 103 -5.88 7.71 -3.54
N ARG A 104 -6.76 8.08 -4.49
CA ARG A 104 -7.13 9.49 -4.72
C ARG A 104 -7.61 10.14 -3.44
N GLY A 105 -8.52 9.48 -2.71
CA GLY A 105 -9.01 10.01 -1.43
C GLY A 105 -7.97 10.02 -0.30
N LEU A 106 -6.95 9.16 -0.36
CA LEU A 106 -5.89 9.12 0.64
C LEU A 106 -4.86 10.24 0.47
N TYR A 107 -4.64 10.69 -0.77
CA TYR A 107 -3.60 11.65 -1.10
C TYR A 107 -4.13 13.03 -1.48
N ASP A 108 -5.45 13.21 -1.59
CA ASP A 108 -6.08 14.52 -1.73
C ASP A 108 -5.85 15.34 -0.44
N ASP A 109 -4.93 16.29 -0.51
CA ASP A 109 -4.65 17.24 0.57
C ASP A 109 -5.54 18.49 0.48
N GLY A 110 -6.51 18.51 -0.45
CA GLY A 110 -7.39 19.64 -0.69
C GLY A 110 -6.74 20.81 -1.45
N SER A 111 -5.53 20.62 -2.00
CA SER A 111 -4.79 21.64 -2.77
C SER A 111 -5.03 21.56 -4.29
N SER A 112 -6.20 21.11 -4.74
CA SER A 112 -6.48 21.06 -6.18
C SER A 112 -6.83 22.45 -6.73
N VAL A 113 -5.87 23.12 -7.38
CA VAL A 113 -6.13 24.17 -8.38
C VAL A 113 -6.71 23.47 -9.62
N GLU A 114 -7.88 23.90 -10.08
CA GLU A 114 -8.51 23.36 -11.29
C GLU A 114 -7.59 23.57 -12.52
N GLY A 115 -7.12 22.47 -13.10
CA GLY A 115 -6.35 22.46 -14.34
C GLY A 115 -6.69 21.22 -15.16
N GLU A 116 -7.46 21.40 -16.23
CA GLU A 116 -7.65 20.43 -17.30
C GLU A 116 -6.30 20.13 -17.98
N GLY A 117 -6.00 18.84 -18.22
CA GLY A 117 -4.81 18.42 -18.94
C GLY A 117 -4.70 16.91 -19.15
N ASP A 118 -5.22 16.45 -20.27
CA ASP A 118 -4.95 15.15 -20.90
C ASP A 118 -3.48 15.12 -21.37
N GLU A 119 -2.65 14.17 -20.93
CA GLU A 119 -1.63 13.50 -21.78
C GLU A 119 -1.00 12.29 -21.06
N LYS A 120 -1.12 11.09 -21.65
CA LYS A 120 -0.40 9.87 -21.23
C LYS A 120 1.07 9.96 -21.62
N THR A 121 1.97 10.08 -20.64
CA THR A 121 3.39 9.75 -20.85
C THR A 121 3.63 8.26 -20.63
N SER A 122 3.88 7.54 -21.73
CA SER A 122 4.44 6.20 -21.74
C SER A 122 5.91 6.24 -21.29
N GLY A 123 6.12 6.16 -19.98
CA GLY A 123 7.41 5.83 -19.38
C GLY A 123 7.26 4.54 -18.59
N GLU A 124 8.23 3.63 -18.71
CA GLU A 124 8.37 2.45 -17.85
C GLU A 124 8.80 2.92 -16.45
N ASP A 125 7.93 3.65 -15.77
CA ASP A 125 8.13 4.02 -14.37
C ASP A 125 7.70 2.84 -13.51
N GLU A 126 8.67 2.13 -12.92
CA GLU A 126 8.42 1.19 -11.82
C GLU A 126 8.01 1.93 -10.51
N GLY A 127 7.73 3.24 -10.62
CA GLY A 127 7.52 4.19 -9.55
C GLY A 127 6.17 4.05 -8.86
N ASN A 128 6.27 3.79 -7.57
CA ASN A 128 5.27 4.13 -6.57
C ASN A 128 4.95 5.63 -6.72
N GLY A 129 3.79 5.98 -7.30
CA GLY A 129 3.44 7.34 -7.77
C GLY A 129 4.12 8.49 -7.03
N GLY A 130 4.85 9.34 -7.75
CA GLY A 130 5.41 10.56 -7.17
C GLY A 130 4.31 11.55 -6.78
N GLY A 131 4.52 12.32 -5.70
CA GLY A 131 3.79 13.58 -5.45
C GLY A 131 2.26 13.51 -5.37
N GLY A 132 1.70 12.81 -4.37
CA GLY A 132 0.26 12.85 -4.09
C GLY A 132 -0.64 12.13 -5.11
N GLU A 133 -0.07 11.55 -6.17
CA GLU A 133 -0.86 10.85 -7.17
C GLU A 133 -1.15 9.39 -6.80
N PRO A 134 -2.30 8.83 -7.24
CA PRO A 134 -2.57 7.40 -7.13
C PRO A 134 -1.52 6.56 -7.86
N TRP A 135 -1.38 5.31 -7.43
CA TRP A 135 -0.51 4.35 -8.07
C TRP A 135 -1.06 3.91 -9.45
N TYR A 136 -0.19 3.93 -10.46
CA TYR A 136 -0.46 3.48 -11.83
C TYR A 136 0.62 2.53 -12.37
N GLY A 137 1.42 1.92 -11.49
CA GLY A 137 2.48 1.00 -11.87
C GLY A 137 1.99 -0.31 -12.50
N PRO A 138 2.91 -1.24 -12.81
CA PRO A 138 2.58 -2.50 -13.45
C PRO A 138 1.75 -3.40 -12.52
N VAL A 139 0.68 -3.98 -13.08
CA VAL A 139 -0.12 -5.03 -12.44
C VAL A 139 0.50 -6.38 -12.76
N ARG A 140 0.76 -7.17 -11.73
CA ARG A 140 1.32 -8.52 -11.87
C ARG A 140 0.24 -9.56 -11.66
N HIS A 141 0.36 -10.69 -12.34
CA HIS A 141 -0.52 -11.83 -12.13
C HIS A 141 0.25 -12.96 -11.47
N THR A 142 -0.41 -13.70 -10.59
CA THR A 142 0.19 -14.89 -9.97
C THR A 142 0.34 -16.00 -11.02
N SER A 143 -0.58 -16.04 -11.99
CA SER A 143 -0.55 -16.95 -13.14
C SER A 143 0.70 -16.81 -14.01
N ASP A 144 1.30 -15.62 -14.12
CA ASP A 144 2.58 -15.40 -14.84
C ASP A 144 3.74 -16.22 -14.24
N TYR A 145 3.64 -16.56 -12.95
CA TYR A 145 4.68 -17.29 -12.21
C TYR A 145 4.44 -18.81 -12.19
N PHE A 146 3.38 -19.33 -12.81
CA PHE A 146 3.10 -20.78 -12.79
C PHE A 146 4.27 -21.65 -13.29
N PRO A 147 5.02 -21.29 -14.36
CA PRO A 147 6.18 -22.08 -14.76
C PRO A 147 7.24 -22.16 -13.66
N LEU A 148 7.54 -21.03 -13.00
CA LEU A 148 8.50 -20.97 -11.89
C LEU A 148 8.02 -21.77 -10.68
N ILE A 149 6.75 -21.64 -10.31
CA ILE A 149 6.14 -22.38 -9.20
C ILE A 149 6.23 -23.88 -9.46
N HIS A 150 5.99 -24.30 -10.71
CA HIS A 150 6.11 -25.70 -11.12
C HIS A 150 7.56 -26.21 -11.04
N GLU A 151 8.55 -25.43 -11.47
CA GLU A 151 9.97 -25.78 -11.33
C GLU A 151 10.39 -25.90 -9.86
N CYS A 152 9.97 -24.96 -9.03
CA CYS A 152 10.17 -25.01 -7.57
C CYS A 152 9.56 -26.30 -6.98
N ALA A 153 8.34 -26.66 -7.38
CA ALA A 153 7.69 -27.89 -6.95
C ALA A 153 8.50 -29.14 -7.35
N ILE A 154 9.02 -29.19 -8.57
CA ILE A 154 9.91 -30.28 -9.02
C ILE A 154 11.17 -30.35 -8.14
N SER A 155 11.78 -29.21 -7.82
CA SER A 155 12.97 -29.14 -6.97
C SER A 155 12.68 -29.66 -5.56
N LEU A 156 11.54 -29.27 -4.97
CA LEU A 156 11.11 -29.72 -3.64
C LEU A 156 10.86 -31.23 -3.61
N ILE A 157 10.18 -31.77 -4.63
CA ILE A 157 9.96 -33.23 -4.72
C ILE A 157 11.30 -33.98 -4.83
N LYS A 158 12.29 -33.42 -5.52
CA LYS A 158 13.63 -34.01 -5.64
C LYS A 158 14.44 -33.93 -4.36
N SER A 159 14.20 -32.95 -3.49
CA SER A 159 14.93 -32.80 -2.22
C SER A 159 14.42 -33.71 -1.09
N GLY A 160 13.24 -34.31 -1.26
CA GLY A 160 12.56 -35.09 -0.22
C GLY A 160 11.85 -34.22 0.80
#